data_AF-A0A8S0ZL27-F1
#
_entry.id   AF-A0A8S0ZL27-F1
#
_cell.length_a   1.000
_cell.length_b   1.000
_cell.length_c   1.000
_cell.angle_alpha   90.00
_cell.angle_beta   90.00
_cell.angle_gamma   90.00
#
_symmetry.space_group_name_H-M   'P 1'
#
loop_
_entity.id
_entity.type
_entity.pdbx_description
1 polymer ?
#
loop_
_entity_poly.entity_id
_entity_poly.type
_entity_poly.pdbx_seq_one_letter_code
_entity_poly.pdbx_strand_id
1 'polypeptide(L)'
;MYADPDARGGVLEAEGIVEVKFKQRDILKTMHRLDPELLRVGARIAELKEQIKDISKSLDRRGSIDDSLIRTDIGREAEGRVRELETELLAAEKTAKAREKELSPIYHEIAVQFAELHDTAERMLEKGCIFDIIPWRSSRRQLYWRLRRLLKQNEQEVRVQAAVKPADSMDQGAAAASLRRWFTEDLGETQSHQWEHDNEAVCKWLESQAGDDNSVLEKNLRAIHQDAILQTVNNLVLELTPSQRSEFLRKLSALEMEQ
;
A
#
# COMPACT_ATOMS: atom_id res chain seq x y z
N MET A 1 12.11 -1.79 -2.37
CA MET A 1 11.96 -2.05 -3.81
C MET A 1 11.58 -0.75 -4.52
N TYR A 2 11.75 -0.64 -5.84
CA TYR A 2 11.40 0.54 -6.65
C TYR A 2 10.53 0.10 -7.82
N ALA A 3 9.67 1.00 -8.33
CA ALA A 3 8.87 0.77 -9.53
C ALA A 3 9.00 1.94 -10.51
N ASP A 4 8.87 1.68 -11.81
CA ASP A 4 8.74 2.73 -12.82
C ASP A 4 7.31 3.30 -12.82
N PRO A 5 7.08 4.58 -13.19
CA PRO A 5 5.72 5.13 -13.29
C PRO A 5 4.78 4.31 -14.17
N ASP A 6 5.29 3.71 -15.25
CA ASP A 6 4.51 2.92 -16.19
C ASP A 6 4.39 1.44 -15.77
N ALA A 7 5.05 1.05 -14.67
CA ALA A 7 4.97 -0.31 -14.17
C ALA A 7 3.59 -0.65 -13.61
N ARG A 8 3.26 -1.95 -13.63
CA ARG A 8 2.08 -2.53 -12.99
C ARG A 8 2.48 -3.64 -12.04
N GLY A 9 1.78 -3.76 -10.93
CA GLY A 9 2.04 -4.77 -9.91
C GLY A 9 0.77 -5.11 -9.11
N GLY A 10 0.33 -6.36 -9.25
CA GLY A 10 -0.85 -6.90 -8.60
C GLY A 10 -0.66 -8.35 -8.16
N VAL A 11 -1.68 -8.93 -7.52
CA VAL A 11 -1.67 -10.35 -7.12
C VAL A 11 -1.96 -11.27 -8.32
N LEU A 12 -2.85 -10.84 -9.20
CA LEU A 12 -3.21 -11.49 -10.46
C LEU A 12 -3.25 -10.41 -11.54
N GLU A 13 -3.11 -10.82 -12.79
CA GLU A 13 -3.36 -9.94 -13.94
C GLU A 13 -4.81 -9.42 -13.91
N ALA A 14 -5.03 -8.25 -14.50
CA ALA A 14 -6.32 -7.57 -14.46
C ALA A 14 -7.46 -8.43 -14.99
N GLU A 15 -7.24 -9.20 -16.07
CA GLU A 15 -8.20 -10.16 -16.61
C GLU A 15 -8.58 -11.22 -15.56
N GLY A 16 -7.61 -11.81 -14.88
CA GLY A 16 -7.85 -12.80 -13.83
C GLY A 16 -8.58 -12.22 -12.61
N ILE A 17 -8.32 -10.95 -12.26
CA ILE A 17 -9.07 -10.25 -11.21
C ILE A 17 -10.54 -10.07 -11.61
N VAL A 18 -10.81 -9.69 -12.86
CA VAL A 18 -12.17 -9.51 -13.37
C VAL A 18 -12.96 -10.83 -13.30
N GLU A 19 -12.37 -11.94 -13.72
CA GLU A 19 -13.02 -13.26 -13.65
C GLU A 19 -13.41 -13.68 -12.22
N VAL A 20 -12.59 -13.31 -11.23
CA VAL A 20 -12.82 -13.68 -9.83
C VAL A 20 -13.74 -12.70 -9.12
N LYS A 21 -13.52 -11.39 -9.29
CA LYS A 21 -14.15 -10.33 -8.48
C LYS A 21 -15.19 -9.49 -9.22
N PHE A 22 -15.14 -9.41 -10.55
CA PHE A 22 -16.05 -8.58 -11.35
C PHE A 22 -16.76 -9.40 -12.43
N LYS A 23 -17.51 -10.40 -11.96
CA LYS A 23 -18.18 -11.42 -12.80
C LYS A 23 -19.26 -10.81 -13.68
N GLN A 24 -19.76 -11.59 -14.64
CA GLN A 24 -20.82 -11.19 -15.58
C GLN A 24 -22.02 -10.50 -14.90
N ARG A 25 -22.45 -10.98 -13.72
CA ARG A 25 -23.54 -10.35 -12.97
C ARG A 25 -23.23 -8.89 -12.60
N ASP A 26 -22.00 -8.59 -12.21
CA ASP A 26 -21.60 -7.26 -11.75
C ASP A 26 -21.30 -6.33 -12.95
N ILE A 27 -20.84 -6.91 -14.06
CA ILE A 27 -20.81 -6.23 -15.37
C ILE A 27 -22.23 -5.82 -15.78
N LEU A 28 -23.21 -6.74 -15.75
CA LEU A 28 -24.61 -6.44 -16.08
C LEU A 28 -25.19 -5.35 -15.16
N LYS A 29 -24.94 -5.41 -13.84
CA LYS A 29 -25.35 -4.33 -12.92
C LYS A 29 -24.77 -2.97 -13.32
N THR A 30 -23.54 -2.96 -13.80
CA THR A 30 -22.86 -1.72 -14.23
C THR A 30 -23.46 -1.18 -15.52
N MET A 31 -23.80 -2.05 -16.47
CA MET A 31 -24.52 -1.67 -17.69
C MET A 31 -25.88 -1.04 -17.36
N HIS A 32 -26.68 -1.70 -16.52
CA HIS A 32 -28.00 -1.19 -16.09
C HIS A 32 -27.91 0.09 -15.24
N ARG A 33 -26.72 0.45 -14.75
CA ARG A 33 -26.49 1.71 -14.01
C ARG A 33 -26.06 2.86 -14.91
N LEU A 34 -25.32 2.57 -15.98
CA LEU A 34 -24.62 3.60 -16.78
C LEU A 34 -25.17 3.76 -18.20
N ASP A 35 -25.67 2.70 -18.84
CA ASP A 35 -26.17 2.78 -20.22
C ASP A 35 -27.57 3.42 -20.27
N PRO A 36 -27.76 4.53 -21.01
CA PRO A 36 -29.05 5.24 -21.06
C PRO A 36 -30.20 4.41 -21.66
N GLU A 37 -29.92 3.54 -22.64
CA GLU A 37 -30.94 2.71 -23.29
C GLU A 37 -31.42 1.60 -22.35
N LEU A 38 -30.51 0.93 -21.64
CA LEU A 38 -30.87 -0.04 -20.61
C LEU A 38 -31.61 0.59 -19.43
N LEU A 39 -31.24 1.80 -19.02
CA LEU A 39 -32.00 2.55 -18.01
C LEU A 39 -33.44 2.84 -18.48
N ARG A 40 -33.60 3.27 -19.72
CA ARG A 40 -34.91 3.54 -20.33
C ARG A 40 -35.77 2.28 -20.44
N VAL A 41 -35.21 1.20 -20.98
CA VAL A 41 -35.91 -0.08 -21.13
C VAL A 41 -36.20 -0.70 -19.75
N GLY A 42 -35.28 -0.59 -18.80
CA GLY A 42 -35.46 -1.02 -17.42
C GLY A 42 -36.60 -0.29 -16.71
N ALA A 43 -36.71 1.02 -16.89
CA ALA A 43 -37.85 1.81 -16.38
C ALA A 43 -39.17 1.35 -17.00
N ARG A 44 -39.21 1.09 -18.32
CA ARG A 44 -40.40 0.56 -18.99
C ARG A 44 -40.78 -0.84 -18.49
N ILE A 45 -39.80 -1.72 -18.28
CA ILE A 45 -40.02 -3.06 -17.71
C ILE A 45 -40.63 -2.95 -16.29
N ALA A 46 -40.11 -2.04 -15.47
CA ALA A 46 -40.64 -1.81 -14.12
C ALA A 46 -42.08 -1.29 -14.14
N GLU A 47 -42.39 -0.35 -15.04
CA GLU A 47 -43.74 0.18 -15.26
C GLU A 47 -44.71 -0.93 -15.69
N LEU A 48 -44.35 -1.73 -16.69
CA LEU A 48 -45.17 -2.85 -17.18
C LEU A 48 -45.44 -3.88 -16.09
N LYS A 49 -44.43 -4.20 -15.27
CA LYS A 49 -44.57 -5.13 -14.12
C LYS A 49 -45.55 -4.60 -13.07
N GLU A 50 -45.51 -3.31 -12.75
CA GLU A 50 -46.45 -2.74 -11.77
C GLU A 50 -47.88 -2.67 -12.35
N GLN A 51 -48.04 -2.33 -13.64
CA GLN A 51 -49.35 -2.36 -14.32
C GLN A 51 -49.97 -3.76 -14.31
N ILE A 52 -49.20 -4.81 -14.62
CA ILE A 52 -49.67 -6.20 -14.56
C ILE A 52 -50.11 -6.55 -13.13
N LYS A 53 -49.26 -6.24 -12.13
CA LYS A 53 -49.52 -6.53 -10.73
C LYS A 53 -50.76 -5.81 -10.19
N ASP A 54 -50.99 -4.57 -10.59
CA ASP A 54 -52.18 -3.81 -10.17
C ASP A 54 -53.46 -4.36 -10.80
N ILE A 55 -53.41 -4.79 -12.06
CA ILE A 55 -54.54 -5.48 -12.71
C ILE A 55 -54.82 -6.81 -12.01
N SER A 56 -53.80 -7.62 -11.71
CA SER A 56 -53.95 -8.88 -10.97
C SER A 56 -54.56 -8.68 -9.59
N LYS A 57 -54.06 -7.73 -8.79
CA LYS A 57 -54.65 -7.38 -7.48
C LYS A 57 -56.11 -6.93 -7.60
N SER A 58 -56.44 -6.20 -8.66
CA SER A 58 -57.81 -5.73 -8.90
C SER A 58 -58.77 -6.88 -9.25
N LEU A 59 -58.25 -7.97 -9.82
CA LEU A 59 -58.98 -9.23 -10.05
C LEU A 59 -59.13 -10.00 -8.73
N ASP A 60 -58.06 -10.17 -7.97
CA ASP A 60 -58.06 -10.95 -6.71
C ASP A 60 -58.99 -10.34 -5.64
N ARG A 61 -59.04 -9.00 -5.53
CA ARG A 61 -59.97 -8.30 -4.61
C ARG A 61 -61.45 -8.49 -4.96
N ARG A 62 -61.75 -8.87 -6.20
CA ARG A 62 -63.11 -9.22 -6.67
C ARG A 62 -63.37 -10.73 -6.61
N GLY A 63 -62.33 -11.55 -6.43
CA GLY A 63 -62.33 -13.01 -6.47
C GLY A 63 -62.49 -13.71 -5.11
N SER A 64 -63.35 -13.20 -4.23
CA SER A 64 -63.94 -14.04 -3.16
C SER A 64 -65.34 -14.54 -3.51
N ILE A 65 -65.85 -14.20 -4.71
CA ILE A 65 -67.12 -14.69 -5.23
C ILE A 65 -66.88 -15.30 -6.61
N ASP A 66 -66.71 -16.62 -6.60
CA ASP A 66 -66.93 -17.58 -7.69
C ASP A 66 -66.20 -17.47 -9.04
N ASP A 67 -65.89 -18.67 -9.57
CA ASP A 67 -65.55 -19.10 -10.93
C ASP A 67 -66.48 -18.54 -12.06
N SER A 68 -67.45 -17.69 -11.71
CA SER A 68 -68.38 -17.01 -12.60
C SER A 68 -67.86 -15.67 -13.14
N LEU A 69 -66.88 -15.03 -12.47
CA LEU A 69 -66.34 -13.72 -12.90
C LEU A 69 -65.49 -13.80 -14.18
N ILE A 70 -64.82 -14.94 -14.43
CA ILE A 70 -64.07 -15.22 -15.67
C ILE A 70 -65.02 -15.20 -16.89
N ARG A 71 -66.33 -15.43 -16.68
CA ARG A 71 -67.35 -15.40 -17.74
C ARG A 71 -67.93 -14.01 -18.00
N THR A 72 -67.64 -13.01 -17.16
CA THR A 72 -68.10 -11.63 -17.35
C THR A 72 -67.21 -10.91 -18.37
N ASP A 73 -67.78 -9.99 -19.16
CA ASP A 73 -67.05 -9.27 -20.20
C ASP A 73 -65.86 -8.46 -19.63
N ILE A 74 -66.02 -7.94 -18.40
CA ILE A 74 -64.98 -7.20 -17.67
C ILE A 74 -63.78 -8.09 -17.29
N GLY A 75 -64.03 -9.36 -16.93
CA GLY A 75 -62.98 -10.32 -16.64
C GLY A 75 -62.16 -10.69 -17.89
N ARG A 76 -62.86 -10.92 -19.01
CA ARG A 76 -62.21 -11.20 -20.31
C ARG A 76 -61.41 -10.02 -20.84
N GLU A 77 -61.91 -8.80 -20.69
CA GLU A 77 -61.17 -7.58 -21.06
C GLU A 77 -59.90 -7.38 -20.22
N ALA A 78 -59.97 -7.61 -18.90
CA ALA A 78 -58.82 -7.49 -18.02
C ALA A 78 -57.76 -8.57 -18.32
N GLU A 79 -58.17 -9.81 -18.59
CA GLU A 79 -57.27 -10.89 -19.01
C GLU A 79 -56.62 -10.60 -20.37
N GLY A 80 -57.39 -10.06 -21.33
CA GLY A 80 -56.86 -9.60 -22.63
C GLY A 80 -55.79 -8.52 -22.45
N ARG A 81 -56.03 -7.55 -21.57
CA ARG A 81 -55.07 -6.48 -21.26
C ARG A 81 -53.81 -6.99 -20.54
N VAL A 82 -53.94 -7.94 -19.62
CA VAL A 82 -52.77 -8.59 -19.00
C VAL A 82 -51.94 -9.29 -20.06
N ARG A 83 -52.57 -10.04 -20.97
CA ARG A 83 -51.88 -10.74 -22.06
C ARG A 83 -51.15 -9.77 -22.99
N GLU A 84 -51.76 -8.63 -23.32
CA GLU A 84 -51.10 -7.57 -24.09
C GLU A 84 -49.87 -7.02 -23.36
N LEU A 85 -50.01 -6.65 -22.09
CA LEU A 85 -48.91 -6.15 -21.26
C LEU A 85 -47.78 -7.18 -21.09
N GLU A 86 -48.10 -8.48 -20.99
CA GLU A 86 -47.13 -9.57 -20.96
C GLU A 86 -46.35 -9.68 -22.28
N THR A 87 -47.03 -9.49 -23.43
CA THR A 87 -46.34 -9.47 -24.73
C THR A 87 -45.41 -8.26 -24.88
N GLU A 88 -45.82 -7.07 -24.41
CA GLU A 88 -44.97 -5.88 -24.38
C GLU A 88 -43.78 -6.07 -23.43
N LEU A 89 -44.01 -6.66 -22.26
CA LEU A 89 -42.97 -6.96 -21.28
C LEU A 89 -41.92 -7.90 -21.89
N LEU A 90 -42.36 -8.96 -22.57
CA LEU A 90 -41.46 -9.89 -23.23
C LEU A 90 -40.65 -9.21 -24.35
N ALA A 91 -41.27 -8.31 -25.12
CA ALA A 91 -40.58 -7.54 -26.16
C ALA A 91 -39.53 -6.58 -25.57
N ALA A 92 -39.86 -5.91 -24.45
CA ALA A 92 -38.94 -5.03 -23.74
C ALA A 92 -37.77 -5.83 -23.14
N GLU A 93 -38.02 -6.98 -22.50
CA GLU A 93 -36.97 -7.85 -21.97
C GLU A 93 -36.06 -8.43 -23.07
N LYS A 94 -36.62 -8.73 -24.24
CA LYS A 94 -35.82 -9.16 -25.42
C LYS A 94 -34.91 -8.04 -25.91
N THR A 95 -35.40 -6.80 -25.92
CA THR A 95 -34.63 -5.61 -26.32
C THR A 95 -33.50 -5.34 -25.33
N ALA A 96 -33.77 -5.43 -24.02
CA ALA A 96 -32.75 -5.31 -22.98
C ALA A 96 -31.65 -6.37 -23.14
N LYS A 97 -32.02 -7.65 -23.33
CA LYS A 97 -31.05 -8.74 -23.53
C LYS A 97 -30.21 -8.57 -24.80
N ALA A 98 -30.79 -8.02 -25.88
CA ALA A 98 -30.05 -7.72 -27.10
C ALA A 98 -28.99 -6.64 -26.85
N ARG A 99 -29.36 -5.58 -26.12
CA ARG A 99 -28.44 -4.50 -25.74
C ARG A 99 -27.36 -4.95 -24.76
N GLU A 100 -27.70 -5.78 -23.77
CA GLU A 100 -26.71 -6.39 -22.86
C GLU A 100 -25.65 -7.19 -23.63
N LYS A 101 -26.08 -7.98 -24.62
CA LYS A 101 -25.17 -8.78 -25.45
C LYS A 101 -24.26 -7.90 -26.30
N GLU A 102 -24.79 -6.80 -26.85
CA GLU A 102 -24.03 -5.81 -27.62
C GLU A 102 -22.94 -5.14 -26.76
N LEU A 103 -23.29 -4.75 -25.53
CA LEU A 103 -22.41 -4.02 -24.63
C LEU A 103 -21.39 -4.91 -23.91
N SER A 104 -21.61 -6.22 -23.86
CA SER A 104 -20.78 -7.15 -23.07
C SER A 104 -19.28 -7.06 -23.33
N PRO A 105 -18.79 -7.01 -24.58
CA PRO A 105 -17.35 -6.93 -24.82
C PRO A 105 -16.73 -5.62 -24.30
N ILE A 106 -17.41 -4.49 -24.52
CA ILE A 106 -16.90 -3.17 -24.10
C ILE A 106 -16.91 -3.03 -22.59
N TYR A 107 -17.96 -3.49 -21.91
CA TYR A 107 -18.02 -3.42 -20.46
C TYR A 107 -17.07 -4.42 -19.77
N HIS A 108 -16.71 -5.52 -20.44
CA HIS A 108 -15.63 -6.38 -19.97
C HIS A 108 -14.29 -5.65 -20.04
N GLU A 109 -13.97 -5.00 -21.16
CA GLU A 109 -12.75 -4.18 -21.30
C GLU A 109 -12.68 -3.06 -20.24
N ILE A 110 -13.80 -2.37 -19.99
CA ILE A 110 -13.89 -1.37 -18.93
C ILE A 110 -13.60 -1.98 -17.55
N ALA A 111 -14.08 -3.20 -17.28
CA ALA A 111 -13.80 -3.89 -16.03
C ALA A 111 -12.31 -4.25 -15.89
N VAL A 112 -11.66 -4.66 -16.99
CA VAL A 112 -10.21 -4.93 -17.02
C VAL A 112 -9.45 -3.65 -16.74
N GLN A 113 -9.74 -2.56 -17.45
CA GLN A 113 -9.10 -1.26 -17.22
C GLN A 113 -9.31 -0.75 -15.78
N PHE A 114 -10.51 -0.96 -15.23
CA PHE A 114 -10.80 -0.63 -13.84
C PHE A 114 -9.95 -1.43 -12.86
N ALA A 115 -9.72 -2.72 -13.13
CA ALA A 115 -8.82 -3.54 -12.33
C ALA A 115 -7.36 -3.08 -12.47
N GLU A 116 -6.89 -2.73 -13.67
CA GLU A 116 -5.53 -2.22 -13.89
C GLU A 116 -5.22 -0.94 -13.11
N LEU A 117 -6.22 -0.07 -12.89
CA LEU A 117 -6.06 1.13 -12.07
C LEU A 117 -5.72 0.82 -10.60
N HIS A 118 -5.96 -0.41 -10.14
CA HIS A 118 -5.54 -0.85 -8.81
C HIS A 118 -4.09 -1.38 -8.75
N ASP A 119 -3.44 -1.57 -9.89
CA ASP A 119 -2.10 -2.15 -9.97
C ASP A 119 -1.04 -1.11 -10.33
N THR A 120 -1.34 0.19 -10.17
CA THR A 120 -0.40 1.29 -10.47
C THR A 120 0.74 1.39 -9.46
N ALA A 121 1.90 1.89 -9.92
CA ALA A 121 3.05 2.17 -9.07
C ALA A 121 2.72 3.14 -7.92
N GLU A 122 1.84 4.12 -8.16
CA GLU A 122 1.34 5.05 -7.14
C GLU A 122 0.62 4.32 -6.00
N ARG A 123 -0.23 3.35 -6.32
CA ARG A 123 -0.89 2.53 -5.30
C ARG A 123 0.11 1.65 -4.54
N MET A 124 1.15 1.14 -5.20
CA MET A 124 2.22 0.41 -4.52
C MET A 124 2.99 1.29 -3.53
N LEU A 125 3.24 2.55 -3.89
CA LEU A 125 3.92 3.54 -3.03
C LEU A 125 3.04 3.92 -1.84
N GLU A 126 1.77 4.24 -2.07
CA GLU A 126 0.80 4.60 -1.01
C GLU A 126 0.60 3.47 0.01
N LYS A 127 0.73 2.21 -0.43
CA LYS A 127 0.69 1.03 0.45
C LYS A 127 2.03 0.69 1.10
N GLY A 128 3.09 1.44 0.82
CA GLY A 128 4.43 1.22 1.37
C GLY A 128 5.10 -0.06 0.87
N CYS A 129 4.63 -0.63 -0.26
CA CYS A 129 5.23 -1.83 -0.85
C CYS A 129 6.56 -1.52 -1.56
N ILE A 130 6.72 -0.27 -2.04
CA ILE A 130 7.94 0.26 -2.66
C ILE A 130 8.40 1.50 -1.90
N PHE A 131 9.69 1.83 -2.02
CA PHE A 131 10.27 3.02 -1.39
C PHE A 131 10.01 4.29 -2.19
N ASP A 132 10.03 4.19 -3.53
CA ASP A 132 9.84 5.33 -4.41
C ASP A 132 9.52 4.86 -5.85
N ILE A 133 9.01 5.79 -6.66
CA ILE A 133 8.75 5.63 -8.08
C ILE A 133 9.88 6.30 -8.87
N ILE A 134 10.60 5.51 -9.66
CA ILE A 134 11.80 5.97 -10.36
C ILE A 134 11.57 5.90 -11.89
N PRO A 135 11.48 7.04 -12.59
CA PRO A 135 11.38 7.05 -14.04
C PRO A 135 12.61 6.47 -14.72
N TRP A 136 12.41 5.54 -15.65
CA TRP A 136 13.45 4.79 -16.36
C TRP A 136 14.58 5.68 -16.90
N ARG A 137 14.24 6.82 -17.52
CA ARG A 137 15.21 7.76 -18.12
C ARG A 137 16.25 8.28 -17.12
N SER A 138 15.86 8.43 -15.86
CA SER A 138 16.72 8.96 -14.79
C SER A 138 17.21 7.86 -13.83
N SER A 139 16.74 6.62 -14.00
CA SER A 139 16.98 5.49 -13.10
C SER A 139 18.46 5.25 -12.83
N ARG A 140 19.31 5.28 -13.87
CA ARG A 140 20.76 5.07 -13.73
C ARG A 140 21.40 6.01 -12.73
N ARG A 141 21.09 7.31 -12.79
CA ARG A 141 21.66 8.32 -11.89
C ARG A 141 21.15 8.14 -10.47
N GLN A 142 19.84 7.95 -10.32
CA GLN A 142 19.19 7.81 -9.01
C GLN A 142 19.67 6.54 -8.29
N LEU A 143 19.66 5.39 -8.98
CA LEU A 143 20.08 4.11 -8.42
C LEU A 143 21.60 4.06 -8.17
N TYR A 144 22.41 4.73 -8.97
CA TYR A 144 23.86 4.86 -8.72
C TYR A 144 24.13 5.50 -7.35
N TRP A 145 23.55 6.68 -7.10
CA TRP A 145 23.75 7.37 -5.82
C TRP A 145 23.10 6.64 -4.66
N ARG A 146 21.93 6.04 -4.88
CA ARG A 146 21.28 5.23 -3.84
C ARG A 146 22.13 4.04 -3.42
N LEU A 147 22.67 3.27 -4.38
CA LEU A 147 23.52 2.11 -4.08
C LEU A 147 24.82 2.55 -3.39
N ARG A 148 25.47 3.60 -3.90
CA ARG A 148 26.69 4.14 -3.29
C ARG A 148 26.44 4.59 -1.84
N ARG A 149 25.29 5.23 -1.58
CA ARG A 149 24.89 5.62 -0.23
C ARG A 149 24.72 4.40 0.66
N LEU A 150 23.96 3.40 0.22
CA LEU A 150 23.72 2.19 1.02
C LEU A 150 25.03 1.48 1.37
N LEU A 151 25.97 1.37 0.43
CA LEU A 151 27.27 0.76 0.71
C LEU A 151 28.08 1.57 1.73
N LYS A 152 28.16 2.90 1.54
CA LYS A 152 28.92 3.78 2.44
C LYS A 152 28.29 3.87 3.83
N GLN A 153 26.96 3.95 3.89
CA GLN A 153 26.23 3.98 5.14
C GLN A 153 26.41 2.65 5.89
N ASN A 154 26.26 1.50 5.22
CA ASN A 154 26.50 0.20 5.83
C ASN A 154 27.95 0.04 6.33
N GLU A 155 28.93 0.53 5.57
CA GLU A 155 30.34 0.57 6.02
C GLU A 155 30.50 1.34 7.33
N GLN A 156 29.89 2.53 7.45
CA GLN A 156 29.95 3.32 8.68
C GLN A 156 29.12 2.71 9.82
N GLU A 157 27.94 2.14 9.54
CA GLU A 157 27.13 1.44 10.55
C GLU A 157 27.90 0.29 11.20
N VAL A 158 28.61 -0.50 10.40
CA VAL A 158 29.48 -1.58 10.90
C VAL A 158 30.60 -1.03 11.79
N ARG A 159 31.19 0.13 11.45
CA ARG A 159 32.20 0.80 12.29
C ARG A 159 31.63 1.27 13.62
N VAL A 160 30.41 1.84 13.62
CA VAL A 160 29.71 2.24 14.84
C VAL A 160 29.44 1.02 15.72
N GLN A 161 28.94 -0.07 15.15
CA GLN A 161 28.71 -1.33 15.89
C GLN A 161 30.01 -1.92 16.45
N ALA A 162 31.12 -1.81 15.72
CA ALA A 162 32.42 -2.27 16.18
C ALA A 162 32.96 -1.43 17.34
N ALA A 163 32.72 -0.11 17.34
CA ALA A 163 33.18 0.79 18.41
C ALA A 163 32.51 0.48 19.76
N VAL A 164 31.25 0.01 19.77
CA VAL A 164 30.51 -0.34 20.99
C VAL A 164 30.99 -1.65 21.64
N LYS A 165 31.69 -2.53 20.90
CA LYS A 165 32.26 -3.75 21.48
C LYS A 165 33.43 -3.37 22.42
N PRO A 166 33.48 -3.88 23.67
CA PRO A 166 32.91 -5.14 24.16
C PRO A 166 31.57 -5.05 24.91
N ALA A 167 31.02 -3.84 25.12
CA ALA A 167 30.03 -3.59 26.16
C ALA A 167 28.60 -4.05 25.82
N ASP A 168 28.24 -4.20 24.54
CA ASP A 168 27.02 -4.88 24.06
C ASP A 168 26.99 -4.90 22.51
N SER A 169 26.15 -5.74 21.89
CA SER A 169 25.92 -5.69 20.44
C SER A 169 24.87 -4.63 20.10
N MET A 170 25.29 -3.53 19.46
CA MET A 170 24.37 -2.51 18.97
C MET A 170 23.57 -2.99 17.75
N ASP A 171 22.26 -2.80 17.76
CA ASP A 171 21.40 -3.10 16.60
C ASP A 171 21.73 -2.19 15.40
N GLN A 172 21.50 -2.70 14.19
CA GLN A 172 21.76 -1.94 12.96
C GLN A 172 20.87 -0.69 12.87
N GLY A 173 19.61 -0.77 13.30
CA GLY A 173 18.70 0.38 13.30
C GLY A 173 19.19 1.51 14.22
N ALA A 174 19.74 1.15 15.38
CA ALA A 174 20.35 2.11 16.29
C ALA A 174 21.60 2.77 15.68
N ALA A 175 22.43 2.01 14.97
CA ALA A 175 23.62 2.54 14.30
C ALA A 175 23.22 3.52 13.19
N ALA A 176 22.22 3.17 12.39
CA ALA A 176 21.66 4.04 11.35
C ALA A 176 21.09 5.35 11.92
N ALA A 177 20.35 5.26 13.04
CA ALA A 177 19.82 6.43 13.75
C ALA A 177 20.93 7.35 14.30
N SER A 178 22.02 6.76 14.79
CA SER A 178 23.19 7.50 15.29
C SER A 178 23.87 8.28 14.17
N LEU A 179 24.06 7.67 12.99
CA LEU A 179 24.61 8.36 11.82
C LEU A 179 23.72 9.53 11.37
N ARG A 180 22.39 9.34 11.36
CA ARG A 180 21.44 10.42 11.04
C ARG A 180 21.56 11.58 12.02
N ARG A 181 21.72 11.29 13.31
CA ARG A 181 21.92 12.30 14.34
C ARG A 181 23.20 13.09 14.08
N TRP A 182 24.32 12.40 13.85
CA TRP A 182 25.61 13.05 13.56
C TRP A 182 25.60 13.90 12.28
N PHE A 183 24.86 13.47 11.26
CA PHE A 183 24.64 14.28 10.06
C PHE A 183 23.94 15.61 10.39
N THR A 184 22.91 15.54 11.24
CA THR A 184 22.15 16.73 11.66
C THR A 184 22.96 17.63 12.59
N GLU A 185 23.80 17.06 13.45
CA GLU A 185 24.73 17.80 14.32
C GLU A 185 25.80 18.56 13.52
N ASP A 186 26.34 17.96 12.45
CA ASP A 186 27.41 18.56 11.63
C ASP A 186 26.89 19.63 10.66
N LEU A 187 25.80 19.35 9.94
CA LEU A 187 25.25 20.27 8.92
C LEU A 187 24.15 21.22 9.44
N GLY A 188 23.68 20.97 10.66
CA GLY A 188 22.61 21.73 11.31
C GLY A 188 21.20 21.32 10.87
N GLU A 189 20.22 21.71 11.70
CA GLU A 189 18.80 21.34 11.54
C GLU A 189 18.22 21.76 10.18
N THR A 190 18.66 22.90 9.64
CA THR A 190 18.18 23.43 8.35
C THR A 190 18.42 22.47 7.17
N GLN A 191 19.47 21.65 7.26
CA GLN A 191 19.86 20.72 6.18
C GLN A 191 19.46 19.28 6.47
N SER A 192 18.80 18.99 7.60
CA SER A 192 18.43 17.63 8.00
C SER A 192 17.57 16.90 6.95
N HIS A 193 16.72 17.63 6.22
CA HIS A 193 15.89 17.08 5.14
C HIS A 193 16.70 16.43 3.99
N GLN A 194 17.95 16.83 3.78
CA GLN A 194 18.82 16.24 2.76
C GLN A 194 19.12 14.78 3.06
N TRP A 195 19.06 14.36 4.34
CA TRP A 195 19.24 12.96 4.71
C TRP A 195 18.23 12.05 4.01
N GLU A 196 16.98 12.47 3.85
CA GLU A 196 15.93 11.65 3.24
C GLU A 196 15.94 11.78 1.72
N HIS A 197 16.10 13.01 1.20
CA HIS A 197 15.84 13.31 -0.20
C HIS A 197 17.09 13.37 -1.10
N ASP A 198 18.28 13.55 -0.55
CA ASP A 198 19.50 13.73 -1.33
C ASP A 198 20.55 12.65 -1.02
N ASN A 199 20.51 11.57 -1.81
CA ASN A 199 21.49 10.48 -1.69
C ASN A 199 22.91 10.94 -2.06
N GLU A 200 23.07 11.92 -2.94
CA GLU A 200 24.39 12.40 -3.39
C GLU A 200 25.07 13.22 -2.29
N ALA A 201 24.33 14.13 -1.65
CA ALA A 201 24.82 14.91 -0.51
C ALA A 201 25.23 14.01 0.66
N VAL A 202 24.39 13.04 1.03
CA VAL A 202 24.71 12.10 2.12
C VAL A 202 25.94 11.25 1.80
N CYS A 203 26.09 10.77 0.56
CA CYS A 203 27.30 10.06 0.13
C CYS A 203 28.56 10.90 0.32
N LYS A 204 28.55 12.13 -0.18
CA LYS A 204 29.70 13.03 -0.12
C LYS A 204 30.07 13.36 1.32
N TRP A 205 29.06 13.57 2.16
CA TRP A 205 29.26 13.77 3.59
C TRP A 205 29.92 12.55 4.24
N LEU A 206 29.39 11.34 4.06
CA LEU A 206 29.97 10.12 4.62
C LEU A 206 31.44 9.91 4.19
N GLU A 207 31.75 10.20 2.93
CA GLU A 207 33.12 10.10 2.40
C GLU A 207 34.05 11.17 3.00
N SER A 208 33.57 12.41 3.18
CA SER A 208 34.35 13.48 3.81
C SER A 208 34.64 13.17 5.28
N GLN A 209 33.66 12.64 6.01
CA GLN A 209 33.80 12.31 7.42
C GLN A 209 34.78 11.15 7.65
N ALA A 210 34.80 10.16 6.75
CA ALA A 210 35.75 9.05 6.82
C ALA A 210 37.18 9.43 6.38
N GLY A 211 37.36 10.56 5.69
CA GLY A 211 38.67 11.04 5.22
C GLY A 211 39.39 11.98 6.18
N ASP A 212 38.67 12.55 7.16
CA ASP A 212 39.21 13.48 8.14
C ASP A 212 39.15 12.89 9.56
N ASP A 213 40.32 12.73 10.19
CA ASP A 213 40.46 12.22 11.56
C ASP A 213 39.85 13.14 12.63
N ASN A 214 39.60 14.41 12.29
CA ASN A 214 38.96 15.39 13.15
C ASN A 214 37.48 15.60 12.85
N SER A 215 36.89 14.74 12.02
CA SER A 215 35.47 14.79 11.68
C SER A 215 34.58 14.48 12.89
N VAL A 216 33.30 14.84 12.79
CA VAL A 216 32.30 14.54 13.83
C VAL A 216 32.16 13.03 14.00
N LEU A 217 32.15 12.29 12.88
CA LEU A 217 32.07 10.83 12.88
C LEU A 217 33.25 10.19 13.63
N GLU A 218 34.49 10.53 13.30
CA GLU A 218 35.67 9.89 13.92
C GLU A 218 35.80 10.26 15.40
N LYS A 219 35.51 11.51 15.78
CA LYS A 219 35.47 11.93 17.19
C LYS A 219 34.42 11.15 17.96
N ASN A 220 33.22 11.00 17.42
CA ASN A 220 32.14 10.29 18.07
C ASN A 220 32.42 8.78 18.17
N LEU A 221 33.04 8.17 17.15
CA LEU A 221 33.48 6.78 17.22
C LEU A 221 34.51 6.55 18.34
N ARG A 222 35.51 7.44 18.47
CA ARG A 222 36.49 7.36 19.57
C ARG A 222 35.83 7.52 20.94
N ALA A 223 34.91 8.47 21.08
CA ALA A 223 34.19 8.70 22.33
C ALA A 223 33.34 7.48 22.72
N ILE A 224 32.60 6.90 21.76
CA ILE A 224 31.81 5.68 22.00
C ILE A 224 32.70 4.51 22.41
N HIS A 225 33.84 4.34 21.75
CA HIS A 225 34.75 3.25 22.07
C HIS A 225 35.37 3.40 23.47
N GLN A 226 35.77 4.61 23.84
CA GLN A 226 36.29 4.90 25.17
C GLN A 226 35.24 4.66 26.27
N ASP A 227 33.99 5.08 26.03
CA ASP A 227 32.88 4.83 26.96
C ASP A 227 32.60 3.32 27.08
N ALA A 228 32.60 2.58 25.96
CA ALA A 228 32.42 1.13 25.97
C ALA A 228 33.52 0.40 26.77
N ILE A 229 34.78 0.82 26.63
CA ILE A 229 35.89 0.29 27.44
C ILE A 229 35.66 0.59 28.92
N LEU A 230 35.30 1.83 29.26
CA LEU A 230 35.07 2.26 30.64
C LEU A 230 33.92 1.46 31.29
N GLN A 231 32.82 1.26 30.59
CA GLN A 231 31.71 0.41 31.06
C GLN A 231 32.15 -1.03 31.25
N THR A 232 32.94 -1.59 30.34
CA THR A 232 33.46 -2.96 30.45
C THR A 232 34.35 -3.10 31.70
N VAL A 233 35.26 -2.16 31.93
CA VAL A 233 36.13 -2.15 33.12
C VAL A 233 35.29 -2.05 34.40
N ASN A 234 34.29 -1.16 34.43
CA ASN A 234 33.41 -1.00 35.59
C ASN A 234 32.65 -2.31 35.90
N ASN A 235 32.09 -2.96 34.88
CA ASN A 235 31.39 -4.23 35.05
C ASN A 235 32.31 -5.34 35.58
N LEU A 236 33.51 -5.47 35.00
CA LEU A 236 34.52 -6.44 35.48
C LEU A 236 34.92 -6.19 36.94
N VAL A 237 35.10 -4.93 37.34
CA VAL A 237 35.42 -4.57 38.73
C VAL A 237 34.28 -4.92 39.69
N LEU A 238 33.02 -4.80 39.25
CA LEU A 238 31.86 -5.16 40.05
C LEU A 238 31.72 -6.68 40.27
N GLU A 239 32.22 -7.51 39.35
CA GLU A 239 32.23 -8.97 39.50
C GLU A 239 33.28 -9.48 40.51
N LEU A 240 34.34 -8.70 40.77
CA LEU A 240 35.41 -9.09 41.69
C LEU A 240 34.92 -9.18 43.16
N THR A 241 35.59 -9.99 43.97
CA THR A 241 35.35 -10.01 45.43
C THR A 241 35.87 -8.73 46.10
N PRO A 242 35.40 -8.35 47.31
CA PRO A 242 35.85 -7.13 48.00
C PRO A 242 37.38 -7.06 48.22
N SER A 243 38.04 -8.19 48.47
CA SER A 243 39.50 -8.26 48.63
C SER A 243 40.23 -8.00 47.31
N GLN A 244 39.77 -8.62 46.21
CA GLN A 244 40.33 -8.42 44.87
C GLN A 244 40.14 -6.99 44.37
N ARG A 245 38.98 -6.36 44.63
CA ARG A 245 38.74 -4.95 44.31
C ARG A 245 39.71 -4.03 45.03
N SER A 246 39.96 -4.29 46.32
CA SER A 246 40.91 -3.51 47.12
C SER A 246 42.34 -3.61 46.60
N GLU A 247 42.75 -4.81 46.16
CA GLU A 247 44.07 -5.01 45.54
C GLU A 247 44.18 -4.32 44.17
N PHE A 248 43.13 -4.38 43.35
CA PHE A 248 43.06 -3.68 42.06
C PHE A 248 43.19 -2.17 42.22
N LEU A 249 42.45 -1.57 43.14
CA LEU A 249 42.56 -0.14 43.45
C LEU A 249 43.96 0.24 43.94
N ARG A 250 44.58 -0.58 44.79
CA ARG A 250 45.95 -0.34 45.26
C ARG A 250 46.96 -0.32 44.10
N LYS A 251 46.82 -1.23 43.12
CA LYS A 251 47.70 -1.29 41.94
C LYS A 251 47.49 -0.09 41.01
N LEU A 252 46.24 0.37 40.83
CA LEU A 252 45.95 1.57 40.05
C LEU A 252 46.55 2.83 40.67
N SER A 253 46.39 3.04 41.99
CA SER A 253 46.98 4.20 42.67
C SER A 253 48.52 4.19 42.64
N ALA A 254 49.16 3.01 42.56
CA ALA A 254 50.61 2.91 42.37
C ALA A 254 51.04 3.30 40.94
N LEU A 255 50.23 2.98 39.93
CA LEU A 255 50.48 3.38 38.54
C LEU A 255 50.38 4.91 38.34
N GLU A 256 49.45 5.58 39.02
CA GLU A 256 49.34 7.05 39.00
C GLU A 256 50.55 7.77 39.63
N MET A 257 51.34 7.07 40.45
CA MET A 257 52.56 7.64 41.04
C MET A 257 53.81 7.49 40.15
N GLU A 258 53.73 6.70 39.06
CA GLU A 258 54.84 6.43 38.14
C GLU A 258 54.76 7.22 36.82
N GLN A 259 53.65 7.92 36.54
CA GLN A 259 53.48 8.85 35.42
C GLN A 259 53.71 10.30 35.83
#